data_AF-A0A2M3ZJ25-F1
#
_entry.id   AF-A0A2M3ZJ25-F1
#
_cell.length_a   1.000
_cell.length_b   1.000
_cell.length_c   1.000
_cell.angle_alpha   90.00
_cell.angle_beta   90.00
_cell.angle_gamma   90.00
#
_symmetry.space_group_name_H-M   'P 1'
#
loop_
_entity.id
_entity.type
_entity.pdbx_description
1 polymer ?
#
loop_
_entity_poly.entity_id
_entity_poly.type
_entity_poly.pdbx_seq_one_letter_code
_entity_poly.pdbx_strand_id
1 'polypeptide(L)'
;MTSLVVLENNNNTTTTGDRESEKYLRELTKTFTGIDKPLKNARKCETLNDLIRELRQTFDSDHVNIEYVNHLMLSYESNPAEWRKFAKFDRFRYTRNLVDAGNGKYNLMILCWNEGHASAIHDHADSHCFMKMLKGQLMETRYAWPKDASVSEDCKADIGNGNAAGDQHEEQEYNGDELEELSRSTLETNGVCYINDTLGLHRVENPSHTDVAVSLHLYCPPFDVCSIFNKQTGKRTKCNVTFWSKFGKRDPANAN
;
A
#
# COMPACT_ATOMS: atom_id res chain seq x y z
N MET A 1 20.91 -34.09 31.36
CA MET A 1 19.70 -33.30 31.64
C MET A 1 20.16 -31.93 32.06
N THR A 2 20.19 -30.99 31.13
CA THR A 2 20.61 -29.62 31.39
C THR A 2 19.69 -28.73 30.59
N SER A 3 18.87 -27.99 31.31
CA SER A 3 17.90 -27.00 30.82
C SER A 3 18.65 -25.91 30.06
N LEU A 4 18.26 -25.64 28.81
CA LEU A 4 18.72 -24.48 28.05
C LEU A 4 17.69 -23.36 28.25
N VAL A 5 18.15 -22.29 28.89
CA VAL A 5 17.42 -21.05 29.13
C VAL A 5 17.24 -20.30 27.81
N VAL A 6 16.01 -19.87 27.55
CA VAL A 6 15.62 -18.96 26.46
C VAL A 6 16.24 -17.60 26.74
N LEU A 7 17.06 -17.09 25.82
CA LEU A 7 17.45 -15.68 25.80
C LEU A 7 16.45 -14.92 24.94
N GLU A 8 15.53 -14.22 25.59
CA GLU A 8 14.75 -13.14 24.98
C GLU A 8 15.70 -11.96 24.72
N ASN A 9 15.97 -11.66 23.45
CA ASN A 9 16.58 -10.39 23.06
C ASN A 9 15.48 -9.36 22.80
N ASN A 10 15.05 -8.69 23.87
CA ASN A 10 14.33 -7.43 23.81
C ASN A 10 15.35 -6.28 23.83
N ASN A 11 15.62 -5.68 22.67
CA ASN A 11 16.29 -4.38 22.58
C ASN A 11 15.52 -3.50 21.59
N ASN A 12 14.48 -2.84 22.09
CA ASN A 12 13.81 -1.75 21.41
C ASN A 12 14.04 -0.45 22.19
N THR A 13 15.26 0.08 22.09
CA THR A 13 15.57 1.44 22.56
C THR A 13 15.55 2.38 21.36
N THR A 14 14.37 2.89 21.04
CA THR A 14 14.16 4.01 20.12
C THR A 14 14.81 5.26 20.71
N THR A 15 15.70 5.91 19.96
CA THR A 15 16.42 7.10 20.45
C THR A 15 15.51 8.34 20.41
N THR A 16 15.91 9.40 21.12
CA THR A 16 15.16 10.68 21.11
C THR A 16 15.12 11.34 19.74
N GLY A 17 16.10 11.07 18.87
CA GLY A 17 16.12 11.52 17.48
C GLY A 17 15.03 10.85 16.63
N ASP A 18 14.88 9.53 16.78
CA ASP A 18 13.87 8.74 16.05
C ASP A 18 12.45 9.23 16.35
N ARG A 19 12.18 9.59 17.62
CA ARG A 19 10.85 10.04 18.07
C ARG A 19 10.47 11.43 17.55
N GLU A 20 11.43 12.35 17.43
CA GLU A 20 11.18 13.70 16.90
C GLU A 20 11.00 13.68 15.37
N SER A 21 11.76 12.85 14.66
CA SER A 21 11.59 12.66 13.21
C SER A 21 10.23 12.03 12.87
N GLU A 22 9.80 11.02 13.64
CA GLU A 22 8.47 10.41 13.48
C GLU A 22 7.34 11.42 13.75
N LYS A 23 7.48 12.26 14.79
CA LYS A 23 6.52 13.31 15.12
C LYS A 23 6.42 14.37 14.01
N TYR A 24 7.55 14.79 13.43
CA TYR A 24 7.59 15.74 12.33
C TYR A 24 6.91 15.20 11.06
N LEU A 25 7.21 13.94 10.70
CA LEU A 25 6.55 13.27 9.58
C LEU A 25 5.03 13.20 9.80
N ARG A 26 4.59 12.80 10.99
CA ARG A 26 3.15 12.77 11.34
C ARG A 26 2.49 14.14 11.29
N GLU A 27 3.19 15.21 11.62
CA GLU A 27 2.61 16.57 11.63
C GLU A 27 2.49 17.16 10.23
N LEU A 28 3.50 16.99 9.37
CA LEU A 28 3.44 17.40 7.96
C LEU A 28 2.42 16.60 7.15
N THR A 29 2.22 15.33 7.50
CA THR A 29 1.41 14.41 6.70
C THR A 29 -0.08 14.49 6.98
N LYS A 30 -0.50 15.33 7.94
CA LYS A 30 -1.92 15.68 8.17
C LYS A 30 -2.54 16.48 7.04
N THR A 31 -1.74 17.25 6.30
CA THR A 31 -2.24 18.18 5.27
C THR A 31 -1.70 17.89 3.88
N PHE A 32 -0.68 17.05 3.76
CA PHE A 32 -0.14 16.66 2.47
C PHE A 32 -1.12 15.72 1.74
N THR A 33 -1.56 16.12 0.54
CA THR A 33 -2.47 15.33 -0.30
C THR A 33 -1.84 14.89 -1.62
N GLY A 34 -0.53 15.08 -1.75
CA GLY A 34 0.21 14.90 -2.99
C GLY A 34 0.45 16.20 -3.75
N ILE A 35 1.35 16.16 -4.74
CA ILE A 35 1.60 17.25 -5.68
C ILE A 35 1.10 16.89 -7.08
N ASP A 36 0.62 17.86 -7.84
CA ASP A 36 0.06 17.59 -9.19
C ASP A 36 1.12 17.47 -10.28
N LYS A 37 2.29 18.07 -10.07
CA LYS A 37 3.36 18.17 -11.06
C LYS A 37 4.73 17.97 -10.41
N PRO A 38 5.70 17.39 -11.14
CA PRO A 38 7.08 17.33 -10.67
C PRO A 38 7.61 18.74 -10.29
N LEU A 39 8.34 18.80 -9.17
CA LEU A 39 9.05 20.00 -8.73
C LEU A 39 9.97 20.56 -9.83
N LYS A 40 9.84 21.86 -10.09
CA LYS A 40 10.67 22.60 -11.05
C LYS A 40 12.08 22.69 -10.46
N ASN A 41 13.08 22.14 -11.14
CA ASN A 41 14.52 22.08 -10.76
C ASN A 41 14.93 20.90 -9.87
N ALA A 42 14.03 19.98 -9.54
CA ALA A 42 14.41 18.73 -8.91
C ALA A 42 14.82 17.68 -9.95
N ARG A 43 15.67 16.73 -9.54
CA ARG A 43 16.17 15.66 -10.40
C ARG A 43 15.04 14.72 -10.83
N LYS A 44 14.90 14.52 -12.14
CA LYS A 44 13.95 13.55 -12.70
C LYS A 44 14.53 12.14 -12.75
N CYS A 45 13.65 11.15 -12.67
CA CYS A 45 13.99 9.74 -12.89
C CYS A 45 13.69 9.37 -14.35
N GLU A 46 14.71 9.06 -15.14
CA GLU A 46 14.53 8.68 -16.56
C GLU A 46 14.15 7.21 -16.72
N THR A 47 14.55 6.36 -15.75
CA THR A 47 14.26 4.93 -15.74
C THR A 47 13.74 4.46 -14.37
N LEU A 48 13.14 3.28 -14.31
CA LEU A 48 12.76 2.62 -13.06
C LEU A 48 13.98 2.39 -12.15
N ASN A 49 15.14 2.10 -12.73
CA ASN A 49 16.37 1.94 -11.95
C ASN A 49 16.84 3.27 -11.33
N ASP A 50 16.69 4.38 -12.05
CA ASP A 50 16.94 5.71 -11.48
C ASP A 50 15.98 5.98 -10.33
N LEU A 51 14.68 5.72 -10.52
CA LEU A 51 13.68 5.85 -9.47
C LEU A 51 14.07 5.06 -8.21
N ILE A 52 14.39 3.77 -8.36
CA ILE A 52 14.82 2.92 -7.24
C ILE A 52 16.07 3.50 -6.55
N ARG A 53 17.08 3.93 -7.33
CA ARG A 53 18.31 4.51 -6.76
C ARG A 53 18.03 5.79 -5.97
N GLU A 54 17.27 6.73 -6.54
CA GLU A 54 16.97 8.00 -5.86
C GLU A 54 16.08 7.79 -4.63
N LEU A 55 15.14 6.83 -4.68
CA LEU A 55 14.36 6.45 -3.50
C LEU A 55 15.26 5.90 -2.39
N ARG A 56 16.15 4.95 -2.69
CA ARG A 56 17.11 4.43 -1.70
C ARG A 56 17.90 5.55 -1.02
N GLN A 57 18.45 6.47 -1.82
CA GLN A 57 19.19 7.64 -1.29
C GLN A 57 18.32 8.55 -0.44
N THR A 58 17.08 8.81 -0.87
CA THR A 58 16.12 9.66 -0.12
C THR A 58 15.80 9.04 1.25
N PHE A 59 15.64 7.72 1.29
CA PHE A 59 15.35 6.98 2.51
C PHE A 59 16.61 6.62 3.32
N ASP A 60 17.83 6.95 2.90
CA ASP A 60 19.01 6.74 3.75
C ASP A 60 19.03 7.71 4.95
N SER A 61 18.43 8.89 4.79
CA SER A 61 18.17 9.85 5.86
C SER A 61 17.05 9.39 6.80
N ASP A 62 17.08 9.83 8.06
CA ASP A 62 15.96 9.65 9.01
C ASP A 62 14.86 10.71 8.83
N HIS A 63 15.18 11.80 8.12
CA HIS A 63 14.21 12.82 7.71
C HIS A 63 13.86 12.61 6.24
N VAL A 64 12.71 11.97 5.98
CA VAL A 64 12.20 11.72 4.63
C VAL A 64 11.33 12.89 4.18
N ASN A 65 11.67 13.49 3.05
CA ASN A 65 10.80 14.50 2.44
C ASN A 65 9.74 13.82 1.55
N ILE A 66 8.52 13.70 2.06
CA ILE A 66 7.36 13.08 1.39
C ILE A 66 7.00 13.80 0.08
N GLU A 67 7.12 15.12 0.01
CA GLU A 67 6.91 15.89 -1.23
C GLU A 67 7.96 15.51 -2.30
N TYR A 68 9.21 15.33 -1.89
CA TYR A 68 10.27 14.88 -2.79
C TYR A 68 10.08 13.42 -3.23
N VAL A 69 9.62 12.52 -2.36
CA VAL A 69 9.24 11.15 -2.75
C VAL A 69 8.11 11.19 -3.79
N ASN A 70 7.09 12.03 -3.59
CA ASN A 70 6.03 12.22 -4.56
C ASN A 70 6.58 12.72 -5.90
N HIS A 71 7.51 13.67 -5.87
CA HIS A 71 8.20 14.17 -7.05
C HIS A 71 8.92 13.05 -7.81
N LEU A 72 9.71 12.21 -7.12
CA LEU A 72 10.41 11.09 -7.74
C LEU A 72 9.42 10.16 -8.46
N MET A 73 8.35 9.77 -7.77
CA MET A 73 7.28 8.93 -8.33
C MET A 73 6.62 9.58 -9.55
N LEU A 74 6.33 10.89 -9.52
CA LEU A 74 5.75 11.61 -10.66
C LEU A 74 6.72 11.77 -11.83
N SER A 75 8.01 11.98 -11.54
CA SER A 75 9.04 12.30 -12.54
C SER A 75 9.38 11.11 -13.43
N TYR A 76 9.21 9.88 -12.92
CA TYR A 76 9.36 8.66 -13.70
C TYR A 76 8.23 8.53 -14.72
N GLU A 77 8.57 8.44 -16.01
CA GLU A 77 7.60 8.10 -17.06
C GLU A 77 7.56 6.58 -17.25
N SER A 78 6.36 5.99 -17.17
CA SER A 78 6.18 4.54 -17.23
C SER A 78 6.68 3.96 -18.55
N ASN A 79 7.58 2.98 -18.44
CA ASN A 79 8.12 2.24 -19.57
C ASN A 79 7.94 0.72 -19.35
N PRO A 80 7.03 0.05 -20.09
CA PRO A 80 6.77 -1.38 -19.93
C PRO A 80 8.00 -2.27 -20.03
N ALA A 81 9.02 -1.89 -20.82
CA ALA A 81 10.24 -2.69 -20.95
C ALA A 81 11.00 -2.85 -19.61
N GLU A 82 10.85 -1.88 -18.70
CA GLU A 82 11.58 -1.83 -17.43
C GLU A 82 10.87 -2.63 -16.32
N TRP A 83 9.54 -2.55 -16.29
CA TRP A 83 8.75 -3.13 -15.19
C TRP A 83 8.04 -4.45 -15.53
N ARG A 84 7.89 -4.83 -16.81
CA ARG A 84 7.15 -6.04 -17.23
C ARG A 84 7.66 -7.33 -16.56
N LYS A 85 8.95 -7.40 -16.20
CA LYS A 85 9.52 -8.55 -15.48
C LYS A 85 8.86 -8.78 -14.10
N PHE A 86 8.33 -7.74 -13.47
CA PHE A 86 7.64 -7.78 -12.18
C PHE A 86 6.13 -7.94 -12.30
N ALA A 87 5.54 -7.61 -13.45
CA ALA A 87 4.10 -7.65 -13.66
C ALA A 87 3.59 -9.10 -13.82
N LYS A 88 3.29 -9.78 -12.71
CA LYS A 88 2.79 -11.15 -12.69
C LYS A 88 1.32 -11.15 -12.30
N PHE A 89 0.43 -11.37 -13.26
CA PHE A 89 -1.01 -11.38 -13.03
C PHE A 89 -1.48 -12.71 -12.41
N ASP A 90 -2.67 -12.66 -11.80
CA ASP A 90 -3.46 -13.81 -11.39
C ASP A 90 -4.89 -13.66 -11.92
N ARG A 91 -5.55 -14.77 -12.25
CA ARG A 91 -6.89 -14.74 -12.86
C ARG A 91 -7.97 -14.23 -11.90
N PHE A 92 -7.85 -14.51 -10.61
CA PHE A 92 -8.96 -14.36 -9.66
C PHE A 92 -8.82 -13.15 -8.74
N ARG A 93 -7.60 -12.67 -8.51
CA ARG A 93 -7.31 -11.52 -7.66
C ARG A 93 -6.21 -10.65 -8.26
N TYR A 94 -6.18 -9.38 -7.86
CA TYR A 94 -5.02 -8.55 -8.18
C TYR A 94 -3.81 -9.08 -7.39
N THR A 95 -2.61 -8.86 -7.91
CA THR A 95 -1.39 -9.41 -7.32
C THR A 95 -0.46 -8.31 -6.83
N ARG A 96 0.30 -8.59 -5.77
CA ARG A 96 1.32 -7.69 -5.19
C ARG A 96 2.71 -8.24 -5.49
N ASN A 97 3.51 -7.53 -6.26
CA ASN A 97 4.81 -8.01 -6.76
C ASN A 97 5.93 -7.11 -6.24
N LEU A 98 6.69 -7.57 -5.24
CA LEU A 98 7.77 -6.79 -4.65
C LEU A 98 8.86 -6.50 -5.68
N VAL A 99 9.13 -5.22 -5.91
CA VAL A 99 10.16 -4.71 -6.83
C VAL A 99 11.45 -4.44 -6.07
N ASP A 100 11.35 -3.73 -4.94
CA ASP A 100 12.48 -3.32 -4.12
C ASP A 100 12.05 -3.27 -2.65
N ALA A 101 12.81 -3.91 -1.76
CA ALA A 101 12.53 -3.93 -0.32
C ALA A 101 13.13 -2.71 0.43
N GLY A 102 13.60 -1.71 -0.33
CA GLY A 102 14.30 -0.55 0.19
C GLY A 102 15.54 -0.90 1.01
N ASN A 103 15.80 -0.05 1.99
CA ASN A 103 16.82 -0.19 3.03
C ASN A 103 16.17 -0.50 4.41
N GLY A 104 15.00 -1.16 4.40
CA GLY A 104 14.17 -1.41 5.58
C GLY A 104 13.18 -0.29 5.92
N LYS A 105 13.28 0.87 5.25
CA LYS A 105 12.41 2.05 5.51
C LYS A 105 11.25 2.20 4.53
N TYR A 106 11.22 1.44 3.43
CA TYR A 106 10.09 1.41 2.50
C TYR A 106 10.01 0.08 1.74
N ASN A 107 8.83 -0.21 1.20
CA ASN A 107 8.63 -1.25 0.17
C ASN A 107 8.13 -0.60 -1.12
N LEU A 108 8.75 -0.96 -2.24
CA LEU A 108 8.27 -0.61 -3.59
C LEU A 108 7.77 -1.88 -4.28
N MET A 109 6.53 -1.86 -4.76
CA MET A 109 5.90 -3.03 -5.37
C MET A 109 4.98 -2.66 -6.52
N ILE A 110 4.83 -3.58 -7.46
CA ILE A 110 3.88 -3.45 -8.57
C ILE A 110 2.62 -4.25 -8.25
N LEU A 111 1.47 -3.59 -8.36
CA LEU A 111 0.18 -4.24 -8.32
C LEU A 111 -0.34 -4.45 -9.75
N CYS A 112 -0.86 -5.64 -10.01
CA CYS A 112 -1.40 -6.02 -11.31
C CYS A 112 -2.88 -6.36 -11.17
N TRP A 113 -3.72 -5.65 -11.91
CA TRP A 113 -5.17 -5.69 -11.81
C TRP A 113 -5.71 -6.19 -13.15
N ASN A 114 -6.35 -7.36 -13.17
CA ASN A 114 -7.13 -7.75 -14.34
C ASN A 114 -8.43 -6.94 -14.40
N GLU A 115 -9.22 -7.21 -15.43
CA GLU A 115 -10.48 -6.55 -15.71
C GLU A 115 -11.44 -6.68 -14.51
N GLY A 116 -11.99 -5.55 -14.05
CA GLY A 116 -12.93 -5.50 -12.92
C GLY A 116 -12.34 -5.86 -11.55
N HIS A 117 -11.03 -6.09 -11.43
CA HIS A 117 -10.41 -6.38 -10.13
C HIS A 117 -10.48 -5.17 -9.20
N ALA A 118 -10.76 -5.42 -7.93
CA ALA A 118 -10.84 -4.38 -6.90
C ALA A 118 -10.26 -4.86 -5.57
N SER A 119 -9.76 -3.91 -4.79
CA SER A 119 -9.40 -4.15 -3.39
C SER A 119 -10.65 -4.16 -2.50
N ALA A 120 -10.48 -4.70 -1.28
CA ALA A 120 -11.32 -4.30 -0.16
C ALA A 120 -11.10 -2.82 0.20
N ILE A 121 -12.01 -2.23 0.99
CA ILE A 121 -11.75 -0.96 1.67
C ILE A 121 -10.70 -1.23 2.75
N HIS A 122 -9.61 -0.48 2.79
CA HIS A 122 -8.50 -0.76 3.71
C HIS A 122 -7.77 0.49 4.21
N ASP A 123 -7.07 0.31 5.33
CA ASP A 123 -6.11 1.25 5.90
C ASP A 123 -4.68 0.98 5.39
N HIS A 124 -3.72 1.76 5.89
CA HIS A 124 -2.31 1.72 5.53
C HIS A 124 -1.37 1.47 6.72
N ALA A 125 -1.92 1.03 7.86
CA ALA A 125 -1.16 0.70 9.07
C ALA A 125 -0.15 1.80 9.47
N ASP A 126 -0.62 3.03 9.59
CA ASP A 126 0.15 4.24 9.91
C ASP A 126 1.31 4.53 8.93
N SER A 127 1.26 3.97 7.72
CA SER A 127 2.27 4.17 6.68
C SER A 127 1.82 5.17 5.61
N HIS A 128 2.80 5.84 4.99
CA HIS A 128 2.59 6.63 3.78
C HIS A 128 2.43 5.70 2.58
N CYS A 129 1.45 5.96 1.73
CA CYS A 129 1.22 5.24 0.48
C CYS A 129 1.25 6.20 -0.70
N PHE A 130 2.14 5.92 -1.65
CA PHE A 130 2.14 6.56 -2.96
C PHE A 130 1.76 5.52 -4.01
N MET A 131 0.72 5.80 -4.79
CA MET A 131 0.29 4.93 -5.89
C MET A 131 0.48 5.65 -7.22
N LYS A 132 1.40 5.16 -8.05
CA LYS A 132 1.62 5.62 -9.43
C LYS A 132 0.98 4.68 -10.43
N MET A 133 0.26 5.20 -11.42
CA MET A 133 -0.20 4.40 -12.55
C MET A 133 0.92 4.13 -13.57
N LEU A 134 1.12 2.86 -13.91
CA LEU A 134 2.07 2.42 -14.93
C LEU A 134 1.39 2.05 -16.26
N LYS A 135 0.18 1.49 -16.20
CA LYS A 135 -0.61 1.13 -17.39
C LYS A 135 -2.11 1.17 -17.06
N GLY A 136 -2.91 1.66 -18.00
CA GLY A 136 -4.36 1.72 -17.87
C GLY A 136 -4.79 2.84 -16.93
N GLN A 137 -5.89 2.60 -16.22
CA GLN A 137 -6.46 3.51 -15.22
C GLN A 137 -6.93 2.72 -14.00
N LEU A 138 -6.92 3.36 -12.83
CA LEU A 138 -7.58 2.85 -11.63
C LEU A 138 -8.53 3.89 -11.07
N MET A 139 -9.62 3.45 -10.47
CA MET A 139 -10.53 4.31 -9.71
C MET A 139 -10.21 4.17 -8.23
N GLU A 140 -9.90 5.30 -7.57
CA GLU A 140 -9.78 5.39 -6.12
C GLU A 140 -11.10 5.91 -5.55
N THR A 141 -11.64 5.22 -4.55
CA THR A 141 -12.75 5.71 -3.72
C THR A 141 -12.27 5.83 -2.28
N ARG A 142 -12.37 7.02 -1.68
CA ARG A 142 -11.96 7.29 -0.30
C ARG A 142 -13.15 7.25 0.64
N TYR A 143 -12.94 6.73 1.84
CA TYR A 143 -13.96 6.59 2.88
C TYR A 143 -13.50 7.21 4.19
N ALA A 144 -14.45 7.73 4.96
CA ALA A 144 -14.21 8.11 6.35
C ALA A 144 -13.95 6.86 7.21
N TRP A 145 -13.28 7.06 8.34
CA TRP A 145 -13.18 6.04 9.36
C TRP A 145 -14.56 5.75 9.98
N PRO A 146 -14.88 4.49 10.34
CA PRO A 146 -16.12 4.17 11.03
C PRO A 146 -16.18 4.90 12.39
N LYS A 147 -17.38 5.33 12.78
CA LYS A 147 -17.60 6.02 14.07
C LYS A 147 -17.38 5.09 15.26
N ASP A 148 -17.66 3.80 15.09
CA ASP A 148 -17.47 2.76 16.10
C ASP A 148 -16.29 1.85 15.74
N ALA A 149 -15.29 1.83 16.64
CA ALA A 149 -13.97 1.25 16.40
C ALA A 149 -13.84 -0.24 16.80
N SER A 150 -14.92 -1.00 16.95
CA SER A 150 -14.82 -2.40 17.35
C SER A 150 -14.05 -3.24 16.32
N VAL A 151 -13.04 -3.96 16.81
CA VAL A 151 -12.11 -4.75 15.98
C VAL A 151 -12.44 -6.23 16.14
N SER A 152 -12.63 -6.94 15.02
CA SER A 152 -12.60 -8.41 14.99
C SER A 152 -11.25 -8.91 14.49
N GLU A 153 -10.67 -9.92 15.15
CA GLU A 153 -9.42 -10.54 14.74
C GLU A 153 -9.71 -11.80 13.88
N ASP A 154 -9.78 -11.66 12.56
CA ASP A 154 -9.88 -12.82 11.64
C ASP A 154 -8.63 -12.95 10.75
N CYS A 155 -7.75 -13.89 11.11
CA CYS A 155 -6.46 -14.10 10.45
C CYS A 155 -6.50 -14.68 9.02
N LYS A 156 -7.70 -14.90 8.45
CA LYS A 156 -7.90 -15.45 7.08
C LYS A 156 -8.29 -14.40 6.03
N ALA A 157 -8.50 -13.14 6.40
CA ALA A 157 -8.88 -12.10 5.47
C ALA A 157 -7.76 -11.77 4.46
N ASP A 158 -8.11 -11.55 3.19
CA ASP A 158 -7.21 -11.16 2.10
C ASP A 158 -7.74 -9.89 1.41
N ILE A 159 -6.94 -8.82 1.39
CA ILE A 159 -7.27 -7.55 0.70
C ILE A 159 -7.49 -7.77 -0.81
N GLY A 160 -6.92 -8.85 -1.35
CA GLY A 160 -7.00 -9.33 -2.73
C GLY A 160 -8.38 -9.83 -3.16
N ASN A 161 -9.22 -10.23 -2.21
CA ASN A 161 -10.46 -10.96 -2.49
C ASN A 161 -11.67 -10.24 -1.87
N GLY A 162 -12.29 -9.34 -2.64
CA GLY A 162 -13.50 -8.60 -2.23
C GLY A 162 -14.74 -9.47 -1.96
N ASN A 163 -14.66 -10.78 -2.22
CA ASN A 163 -15.76 -11.75 -2.10
C ASN A 163 -15.44 -12.88 -1.10
N ALA A 164 -14.85 -12.59 0.07
CA ALA A 164 -14.77 -13.57 1.14
C ALA A 164 -16.12 -13.71 1.86
N ALA A 165 -17.13 -14.23 1.16
CA ALA A 165 -18.30 -14.83 1.77
C ALA A 165 -18.01 -16.32 1.95
N GLY A 166 -17.82 -16.76 3.19
CA GLY A 166 -17.82 -18.17 3.56
C GLY A 166 -16.70 -18.60 4.51
N ASP A 167 -16.96 -18.53 5.82
CA ASP A 167 -16.84 -19.71 6.69
C ASP A 167 -17.63 -19.50 8.00
N GLN A 168 -18.25 -20.57 8.51
CA GLN A 168 -19.26 -20.57 9.57
C GLN A 168 -18.67 -20.37 10.98
N HIS A 169 -18.31 -19.14 11.33
CA HIS A 169 -18.19 -18.74 12.74
C HIS A 169 -19.37 -17.84 13.10
N GLU A 170 -19.98 -18.07 14.28
CA GLU A 170 -21.12 -17.33 14.82
C GLU A 170 -21.03 -15.84 14.44
N GLU A 171 -21.90 -15.41 13.52
CA GLU A 171 -22.03 -14.00 13.14
C GLU A 171 -22.51 -13.23 14.38
N GLN A 172 -21.58 -12.72 15.18
CA GLN A 172 -21.93 -11.58 16.03
C GLN A 172 -22.42 -10.49 15.08
N GLU A 173 -23.73 -10.22 15.13
CA GLU A 173 -24.36 -9.11 14.42
C GLU A 173 -23.62 -7.82 14.76
N TYR A 174 -22.82 -7.35 13.80
CA TYR A 174 -22.10 -6.09 13.93
C TYR A 174 -23.03 -4.97 13.47
N ASN A 175 -23.67 -4.30 14.43
CA ASN A 175 -24.56 -3.16 14.20
C ASN A 175 -23.78 -1.84 14.05
N GLY A 176 -22.83 -1.80 13.12
CA GLY A 176 -22.12 -0.56 12.77
C GLY A 176 -22.77 0.17 11.59
N ASP A 177 -22.41 1.44 11.43
CA ASP A 177 -22.88 2.30 10.33
C ASP A 177 -22.19 1.98 9.00
N GLU A 178 -22.88 2.27 7.89
CA GLU A 178 -22.28 2.26 6.55
C GLU A 178 -21.15 3.32 6.46
N LEU A 179 -20.04 2.95 5.83
CA LEU A 179 -18.91 3.85 5.62
C LEU A 179 -19.29 4.99 4.67
N GLU A 180 -19.03 6.21 5.11
CA GLU A 180 -19.23 7.43 4.32
C GLU A 180 -18.16 7.53 3.22
N GLU A 181 -18.60 7.58 1.96
CA GLU A 181 -17.73 7.87 0.80
C GLU A 181 -17.39 9.37 0.79
N LEU A 182 -16.10 9.69 0.89
CA LEU A 182 -15.60 11.06 0.90
C LEU A 182 -15.36 11.59 -0.51
N SER A 183 -14.80 10.76 -1.38
CA SER A 183 -14.49 11.14 -2.76
C SER A 183 -14.25 9.93 -3.65
N ARG A 184 -14.34 10.16 -4.96
CA ARG A 184 -14.07 9.18 -6.01
C ARG A 184 -13.34 9.85 -7.16
N SER A 185 -12.23 9.28 -7.59
CA SER A 185 -11.40 9.84 -8.66
C SER A 185 -10.79 8.74 -9.52
N THR A 186 -10.54 9.06 -10.79
CA THR A 186 -9.83 8.17 -11.72
C THR A 186 -8.38 8.63 -11.84
N LEU A 187 -7.45 7.71 -11.64
CA LEU A 187 -6.03 7.92 -11.84
C LEU A 187 -5.61 7.32 -13.19
N GLU A 188 -5.17 8.19 -14.09
CA GLU A 188 -4.67 7.83 -15.42
C GLU A 188 -3.20 7.45 -15.40
N THR A 189 -2.72 6.80 -16.48
CA THR A 189 -1.31 6.43 -16.65
C THR A 189 -0.36 7.61 -16.37
N ASN A 190 0.70 7.34 -15.61
CA ASN A 190 1.68 8.28 -15.05
C ASN A 190 1.20 9.17 -13.91
N GLY A 191 -0.11 9.27 -13.65
CA GLY A 191 -0.64 9.92 -12.47
C GLY A 191 -0.16 9.27 -11.17
N VAL A 192 -0.06 10.06 -10.10
CA VAL A 192 0.28 9.60 -8.75
C VAL A 192 -0.75 10.12 -7.77
N CYS A 193 -1.30 9.25 -6.93
CA CYS A 193 -2.04 9.67 -5.74
C CYS A 193 -1.24 9.35 -4.47
N TYR A 194 -1.57 10.07 -3.41
CA TYR A 194 -1.03 9.89 -2.07
C TYR A 194 -2.16 9.66 -1.07
N ILE A 195 -1.94 8.75 -0.13
CA ILE A 195 -2.83 8.51 1.00
C ILE A 195 -2.02 8.06 2.24
N ASN A 196 -2.57 8.33 3.42
CA ASN A 196 -2.20 7.74 4.70
C ASN A 196 -3.46 7.65 5.57
N ASP A 197 -3.36 7.07 6.75
CA ASP A 197 -4.51 6.86 7.64
C ASP A 197 -5.16 8.16 8.13
N THR A 198 -4.44 9.30 8.12
CA THR A 198 -5.03 10.61 8.47
C THR A 198 -5.97 11.14 7.39
N LEU A 199 -5.83 10.67 6.15
CA LEU A 199 -6.67 11.07 5.02
C LEU A 199 -7.88 10.13 4.82
N GLY A 200 -7.95 9.04 5.57
CA GLY A 200 -9.05 8.08 5.54
C GLY A 200 -8.65 6.72 4.98
N LEU A 201 -9.69 5.92 4.68
CA LEU A 201 -9.57 4.60 4.08
C LEU A 201 -9.72 4.72 2.56
N HIS A 202 -9.31 3.72 1.80
CA HIS A 202 -9.66 3.68 0.38
C HIS A 202 -9.95 2.30 -0.18
N ARG A 203 -10.63 2.29 -1.33
CA ARG A 203 -10.80 1.16 -2.24
C ARG A 203 -10.25 1.56 -3.60
N VAL A 204 -9.45 0.67 -4.18
CA VAL A 204 -8.87 0.86 -5.51
C VAL A 204 -9.41 -0.24 -6.42
N GLU A 205 -9.88 0.15 -7.61
CA GLU A 205 -10.42 -0.80 -8.58
C GLU A 205 -9.96 -0.49 -10.01
N ASN A 206 -9.83 -1.52 -10.83
CA ASN A 206 -9.74 -1.40 -12.28
C ASN A 206 -11.18 -1.36 -12.84
N PRO A 207 -11.68 -0.19 -13.27
CA PRO A 207 -13.05 -0.08 -13.78
C PRO A 207 -13.19 -0.67 -15.19
N SER A 208 -12.09 -1.01 -15.87
CA SER A 208 -12.16 -1.58 -17.21
C SER A 208 -12.61 -3.04 -17.19
N HIS A 209 -13.47 -3.40 -18.14
CA HIS A 209 -13.90 -4.77 -18.39
C HIS A 209 -13.13 -5.42 -19.56
N THR A 210 -12.20 -4.68 -20.18
CA THR A 210 -11.47 -5.13 -21.38
C THR A 210 -9.96 -4.99 -21.26
N ASP A 211 -9.48 -4.16 -20.35
CA ASP A 211 -8.07 -3.80 -20.23
C ASP A 211 -7.56 -4.01 -18.82
N VAL A 212 -6.37 -4.58 -18.73
CA VAL A 212 -5.62 -4.70 -17.48
C VAL A 212 -5.02 -3.36 -17.05
N ALA A 213 -4.88 -3.17 -15.75
CA ALA A 213 -4.19 -2.03 -15.14
C ALA A 213 -2.96 -2.49 -14.36
N VAL A 214 -1.94 -1.62 -14.28
CA VAL A 214 -0.72 -1.83 -13.51
C VAL A 214 -0.39 -0.55 -12.75
N SER A 215 -0.16 -0.68 -11.44
CA SER A 215 0.25 0.42 -10.58
C SER A 215 1.54 0.08 -9.82
N LEU A 216 2.29 1.11 -9.45
CA LEU A 216 3.49 1.06 -8.63
C LEU A 216 3.18 1.71 -7.28
N HIS A 217 3.34 0.95 -6.21
CA HIS A 217 3.06 1.38 -4.84
C HIS A 217 4.36 1.51 -4.06
N LEU A 218 4.51 2.63 -3.36
CA LEU A 218 5.54 2.81 -2.34
C LEU A 218 4.87 2.95 -0.97
N TYR A 219 5.25 2.10 -0.03
CA TYR A 219 4.84 2.19 1.37
C TYR A 219 6.03 2.53 2.26
N CYS A 220 5.93 3.55 3.11
CA CYS A 220 6.93 3.87 4.11
C CYS A 220 6.31 4.33 5.45
N PRO A 221 6.64 3.68 6.59
CA PRO A 221 7.42 2.44 6.70
C PRO A 221 6.76 1.25 5.97
N PRO A 222 7.49 0.14 5.76
CA PRO A 222 6.88 -1.09 5.27
C PRO A 222 6.03 -1.75 6.37
N PHE A 223 4.95 -2.42 5.99
CA PHE A 223 4.09 -3.20 6.88
C PHE A 223 3.72 -4.55 6.27
N ASP A 224 3.36 -5.51 7.12
CA ASP A 224 2.94 -6.87 6.77
C ASP A 224 1.49 -7.19 7.21
N VAL A 225 0.86 -6.29 7.96
CA VAL A 225 -0.54 -6.37 8.39
C VAL A 225 -1.22 -5.03 8.14
N CYS A 226 -2.44 -5.07 7.62
CA CYS A 226 -3.34 -3.91 7.62
C CYS A 226 -4.76 -4.37 7.99
N SER A 227 -5.71 -3.46 7.95
CA SER A 227 -7.12 -3.75 8.18
C SER A 227 -7.93 -3.57 6.92
N ILE A 228 -8.90 -4.46 6.71
CA ILE A 228 -9.98 -4.29 5.75
C ILE A 228 -11.27 -3.93 6.49
N PHE A 229 -12.16 -3.24 5.79
CA PHE A 229 -13.42 -2.75 6.33
C PHE A 229 -14.57 -3.20 5.46
N ASN A 230 -15.63 -3.70 6.09
CA ASN A 230 -16.89 -3.94 5.43
C ASN A 230 -17.60 -2.60 5.16
N LYS A 231 -18.06 -2.39 3.92
CA LYS A 231 -18.69 -1.11 3.54
C LYS A 231 -19.97 -0.84 4.32
N GLN A 232 -20.87 -1.81 4.43
CA GLN A 232 -22.21 -1.63 4.99
C GLN A 232 -22.22 -1.47 6.50
N THR A 233 -21.26 -2.08 7.18
CA THR A 233 -21.26 -2.19 8.64
C THR A 233 -20.08 -1.47 9.29
N GLY A 234 -19.07 -1.06 8.52
CA GLY A 234 -17.82 -0.51 9.06
C GLY A 234 -16.97 -1.53 9.83
N LYS A 235 -17.38 -2.81 9.88
CA LYS A 235 -16.66 -3.87 10.60
C LYS A 235 -15.21 -3.96 10.12
N ARG A 236 -14.28 -3.84 11.06
CA ARG A 236 -12.84 -3.90 10.83
C ARG A 236 -12.32 -5.32 11.06
N THR A 237 -11.54 -5.81 10.09
CA THR A 237 -10.86 -7.11 10.15
C THR A 237 -9.38 -6.95 9.80
N LYS A 238 -8.48 -7.44 10.65
CA LYS A 238 -7.03 -7.45 10.34
C LYS A 238 -6.72 -8.52 9.30
N CYS A 239 -5.81 -8.22 8.37
CA CYS A 239 -5.37 -9.14 7.33
C CYS A 239 -3.85 -9.04 7.11
N ASN A 240 -3.21 -10.19 6.86
CA ASN A 240 -1.81 -10.23 6.47
C ASN A 240 -1.68 -9.86 4.98
N VAL A 241 -0.73 -8.99 4.66
CA VAL A 241 -0.36 -8.73 3.26
C VAL A 241 0.69 -9.72 2.79
N THR A 242 0.44 -10.34 1.64
CA THR A 242 1.37 -11.30 1.04
C THR A 242 1.85 -10.83 -0.32
N PHE A 243 3.03 -11.32 -0.72
CA PHE A 243 3.60 -11.05 -2.03
C PHE A 243 3.35 -12.23 -2.97
N TRP A 244 2.78 -11.94 -4.13
CA TRP A 244 2.63 -12.89 -5.23
C TRP A 244 3.99 -13.23 -5.86
N SER A 245 4.85 -12.23 -6.01
CA SER A 245 6.22 -12.44 -6.46
C SER A 245 7.16 -11.47 -5.76
N LYS A 246 8.44 -11.84 -5.70
CA LYS A 246 9.52 -10.99 -5.17
C LYS A 246 10.64 -10.92 -6.19
N PHE A 247 11.07 -9.71 -6.53
CA PHE A 247 12.19 -9.44 -7.44
C PHE A 247 12.01 -10.12 -8.82
N GLY A 248 10.76 -10.22 -9.29
CA GLY A 248 10.40 -10.83 -10.57
C GLY A 248 10.27 -12.36 -10.55
N LYS A 249 10.51 -13.00 -9.40
CA LYS A 249 10.37 -14.45 -9.20
C LYS A 249 9.15 -14.76 -8.36
N ARG A 250 8.37 -15.76 -8.79
CA ARG A 250 7.18 -16.25 -8.07
C ARG A 250 7.55 -16.62 -6.64
N ASP A 251 6.75 -16.21 -5.66
CA ASP A 251 6.93 -16.68 -4.29
C ASP A 251 6.48 -18.16 -4.23
N PRO A 252 7.36 -19.11 -3.84
CA PRO A 252 7.03 -20.53 -3.78
C PRO A 252 5.84 -20.83 -2.88
N ALA A 253 5.60 -20.03 -1.83
CA ALA A 253 4.47 -20.20 -0.92
C ALA A 253 3.11 -19.98 -1.60
N ASN A 254 3.09 -19.31 -2.77
CA ASN A 254 1.89 -19.01 -3.55
C ASN A 254 1.82 -19.82 -4.85
N ALA A 255 2.74 -20.77 -5.07
CA ALA A 255 2.76 -21.62 -6.25
C ALA A 255 1.94 -22.90 -6.00
N ASN A 256 0.62 -22.79 -5.93
CA ASN A 256 -0.33 -23.91 -6.05
C ASN A 256 -1.62 -23.42 -6.70
#